data_AF-A0A969DTN7-F1
#
_entry.id   AF-A0A969DTN7-F1
#
_cell.length_a   1.000
_cell.length_b   1.000
_cell.length_c   1.000
_cell.angle_alpha   90.00
_cell.angle_beta   90.00
_cell.angle_gamma   90.00
#
_symmetry.space_group_name_H-M   'P 1'
#
loop_
_entity.id
_entity.type
_entity.pdbx_description
1 polymer ?
#
loop_
_entity_poly.entity_id
_entity_poly.type
_entity_poly.pdbx_seq_one_letter_code
_entity_poly.pdbx_strand_id
1 'polypeptide(L)'
;MAETVDLYSPLAEGTTLPTLRLEEGNVVAVPKLLDVDVAGYNRSLIARSTLAKPDIRVRLLSYAAGGATTLTLPSGSTFREALNGVPLDTANLRSVALVRYDPETGKAIAQEINGKDALMGDPNADVPLRDNDVVVVGRNLVSRLSYALNVFTQPFRDVLGFLLFFDSISDSASNLFRPSSGR
;
A
#
# COMPACT_ATOMS: atom_id res chain seq x y z
N MET A 1 33.01 -15.17 10.47
CA MET A 1 32.76 -15.17 9.02
C MET A 1 31.27 -14.96 8.81
N ALA A 2 30.85 -14.31 7.73
CA ALA A 2 29.43 -14.10 7.42
C ALA A 2 28.92 -15.23 6.54
N GLU A 3 27.78 -15.82 6.89
CA GLU A 3 27.10 -16.86 6.10
C GLU A 3 25.86 -16.23 5.45
N THR A 4 25.66 -16.46 4.16
CA THR A 4 24.49 -15.97 3.41
C THR A 4 23.54 -17.12 3.18
N VAL A 5 22.29 -16.96 3.64
CA VAL A 5 21.22 -17.93 3.45
C VAL A 5 20.25 -17.40 2.40
N ASP A 6 20.07 -18.15 1.32
CA ASP A 6 19.10 -17.83 0.28
C ASP A 6 17.73 -18.44 0.61
N LEU A 7 16.74 -17.56 0.84
CA LEU A 7 15.36 -17.94 1.11
C LEU A 7 14.45 -17.79 -0.12
N TYR A 8 14.93 -17.22 -1.22
CA TYR A 8 14.14 -16.94 -2.42
C TYR A 8 14.17 -18.09 -3.41
N SER A 9 15.35 -18.58 -3.80
CA SER A 9 15.46 -19.64 -4.82
C SER A 9 14.67 -20.90 -4.46
N PRO A 10 14.66 -21.38 -3.20
CA PRO A 10 13.85 -22.53 -2.84
C PRO A 10 12.34 -22.32 -3.02
N LEU A 11 11.85 -21.09 -2.79
CA LEU A 11 10.45 -20.76 -3.05
C LEU A 11 10.14 -20.71 -4.55
N ALA A 12 11.07 -20.19 -5.35
CA ALA A 12 10.90 -20.08 -6.80
C ALA A 12 10.93 -21.46 -7.48
N GLU A 13 11.77 -22.37 -6.98
CA GLU A 13 11.97 -23.72 -7.53
C GLU A 13 11.07 -24.78 -6.89
N GLY A 14 10.36 -24.43 -5.81
CA GLY A 14 9.51 -25.38 -5.06
C GLY A 14 10.31 -26.42 -4.29
N THR A 15 11.51 -26.07 -3.82
CA THR A 15 12.39 -26.93 -3.03
C THR A 15 12.33 -26.56 -1.54
N THR A 16 12.92 -27.40 -0.69
CA THR A 16 12.89 -27.22 0.77
C THR A 16 13.67 -25.97 1.19
N LEU A 17 13.07 -25.15 2.06
CA LEU A 17 13.76 -24.00 2.66
C LEU A 17 14.97 -24.45 3.49
N PRO A 18 16.11 -23.74 3.40
CA PRO A 18 17.30 -24.08 4.19
C PRO A 18 17.01 -23.88 5.68
N THR A 19 17.58 -24.77 6.49
CA THR A 19 17.55 -24.65 7.95
C THR A 19 18.95 -24.34 8.44
N LEU A 20 19.12 -23.19 9.11
CA LEU A 20 20.37 -22.79 9.74
C LEU A 20 20.20 -22.76 11.25
N ARG A 21 21.09 -23.46 11.98
CA ARG A 21 21.14 -23.38 13.43
C ARG A 21 21.88 -22.11 13.83
N LEU A 22 21.23 -21.25 14.60
CA LEU A 22 21.86 -20.07 15.19
C LEU A 22 22.47 -20.42 16.55
N GLU A 23 23.68 -19.94 16.79
CA GLU A 23 24.36 -20.05 18.08
C GLU A 23 24.31 -18.72 18.86
N GLU A 24 24.61 -18.79 20.16
CA GLU A 24 24.66 -17.60 21.00
C GLU A 24 25.71 -16.60 20.46
N GLY A 25 25.36 -15.32 20.45
CA GLY A 25 26.20 -14.25 19.92
C GLY A 25 26.17 -14.09 18.39
N ASN A 26 25.39 -14.90 17.65
CA ASN A 26 25.21 -14.71 16.22
C ASN A 26 24.23 -13.57 15.92
N VAL A 27 24.45 -12.86 14.81
CA VAL A 27 23.61 -11.75 14.34
C VAL A 27 23.00 -12.10 12.99
N VAL A 28 21.68 -11.98 12.89
CA VAL A 28 20.95 -12.12 11.62
C VAL A 28 20.71 -10.73 11.04
N ALA A 29 21.18 -10.50 9.82
CA ALA A 29 20.94 -9.27 9.08
C ALA A 29 20.16 -9.59 7.80
N VAL A 30 19.03 -8.91 7.59
CA VAL A 30 18.24 -9.01 6.37
C VAL A 30 18.42 -7.71 5.59
N PRO A 31 19.21 -7.70 4.49
CA PRO A 31 19.40 -6.50 3.70
C PRO A 31 18.11 -6.11 2.98
N LYS A 32 17.94 -4.82 2.72
CA LYS A 32 16.90 -4.36 1.79
C LYS A 32 17.27 -4.78 0.38
N LEU A 33 16.27 -5.13 -0.42
CA LEU A 33 16.46 -5.39 -1.84
C LEU A 33 16.83 -4.07 -2.54
N LEU A 34 17.93 -4.07 -3.29
CA LEU A 34 18.35 -2.93 -4.10
C LEU A 34 17.63 -2.95 -5.46
N ASP A 35 17.45 -1.79 -6.10
CA ASP A 35 16.71 -1.68 -7.37
C ASP A 35 17.29 -2.57 -8.49
N VAL A 36 18.61 -2.79 -8.49
CA VAL A 36 19.30 -3.68 -9.44
C VAL A 36 18.88 -5.15 -9.30
N ASP A 37 18.48 -5.57 -8.09
CA ASP A 37 18.11 -6.96 -7.79
C ASP A 37 16.61 -7.22 -8.02
N VAL A 38 15.82 -6.17 -8.32
CA VAL A 38 14.36 -6.28 -8.50
C VAL A 38 13.99 -7.04 -9.77
N ALA A 39 14.84 -7.02 -10.81
CA ALA A 39 14.52 -7.59 -12.11
C ALA A 39 14.30 -9.12 -12.09
N GLY A 40 14.95 -9.84 -11.18
CA GLY A 40 14.78 -11.29 -10.98
C GLY A 40 13.84 -11.66 -9.83
N TYR A 41 13.29 -10.67 -9.11
CA TYR A 41 12.57 -10.88 -7.87
C TYR A 41 11.05 -10.88 -8.08
N ASN A 42 10.43 -12.05 -7.92
CA ASN A 42 8.98 -12.21 -8.03
C ASN A 42 8.28 -11.81 -6.73
N ARG A 43 7.84 -10.55 -6.67
CA ARG A 43 7.11 -9.99 -5.51
C ARG A 43 5.81 -10.73 -5.21
N SER A 44 5.10 -11.20 -6.24
CA SER A 44 3.83 -11.91 -6.07
C SER A 44 4.02 -13.29 -5.45
N LEU A 45 5.11 -13.98 -5.82
CA LEU A 45 5.49 -15.24 -5.18
C LEU A 45 5.79 -15.04 -3.70
N ILE A 46 6.63 -14.06 -3.36
CA ILE A 46 6.98 -13.79 -1.96
C ILE A 46 5.76 -13.38 -1.14
N ALA A 47 4.91 -12.50 -1.70
CA ALA A 47 3.72 -12.04 -1.03
C ALA A 47 2.77 -13.17 -0.64
N ARG A 48 2.76 -14.29 -1.37
CA ARG A 48 1.93 -15.48 -1.11
C ARG A 48 2.67 -16.59 -0.37
N SER A 49 3.93 -16.39 -0.04
CA SER A 49 4.77 -17.36 0.68
C SER A 49 4.64 -17.23 2.19
N THR A 50 5.22 -18.19 2.93
CA THR A 50 5.33 -18.14 4.39
C THR A 50 6.34 -17.12 4.91
N LEU A 51 7.13 -16.49 4.03
CA LEU A 51 8.13 -15.48 4.40
C LEU A 51 7.53 -14.07 4.51
N ALA A 52 6.36 -13.84 3.92
CA ALA A 52 5.66 -12.57 4.02
C ALA A 52 4.78 -12.52 5.28
N LYS A 53 4.44 -11.29 5.71
CA LYS A 53 3.31 -11.11 6.62
C LYS A 53 2.05 -11.67 5.94
N PRO A 54 1.20 -12.44 6.64
CA PRO A 54 0.04 -13.07 6.02
C PRO A 54 -0.95 -12.03 5.49
N ASP A 55 -1.08 -10.90 6.19
CA ASP A 55 -2.00 -9.82 5.86
C ASP A 55 -1.26 -8.48 5.73
N ILE A 56 -1.83 -7.60 4.91
CA ILE A 56 -1.50 -6.19 4.76
C ILE A 56 -2.67 -5.33 5.26
N ARG A 57 -2.36 -4.14 5.78
CA ARG A 57 -3.38 -3.16 6.18
C ARG A 57 -3.42 -2.02 5.19
N VAL A 58 -4.55 -1.83 4.54
CA VAL A 58 -4.77 -0.78 3.54
C VAL A 58 -5.84 0.17 4.06
N ARG A 59 -5.56 1.47 4.10
CA ARG A 59 -6.57 2.46 4.49
C ARG A 59 -7.44 2.80 3.28
N LEU A 60 -8.74 2.82 3.47
CA LEU A 60 -9.71 3.22 2.46
C LEU A 60 -10.38 4.52 2.91
N LEU A 61 -10.22 5.57 2.12
CA LEU A 61 -10.89 6.85 2.29
C LEU A 61 -11.98 6.98 1.22
N SER A 62 -13.24 6.92 1.63
CA SER A 62 -14.38 6.98 0.72
C SER A 62 -15.60 7.58 1.41
N TYR A 63 -16.19 8.62 0.81
CA TYR A 63 -17.49 9.13 1.25
C TYR A 63 -18.57 8.06 1.23
N ALA A 64 -18.57 7.23 0.19
CA ALA A 64 -19.57 6.17 0.01
C ALA A 64 -19.45 5.08 1.07
N ALA A 65 -18.24 4.83 1.59
CA ALA A 65 -17.99 3.86 2.66
C ALA A 65 -18.13 4.47 4.07
N GLY A 66 -18.63 5.70 4.20
CA GLY A 66 -18.83 6.34 5.50
C GLY A 66 -17.60 7.07 6.07
N GLY A 67 -16.57 7.32 5.26
CA GLY A 67 -15.38 8.06 5.65
C GLY A 67 -14.10 7.25 5.48
N ALA A 68 -13.29 7.18 6.54
CA ALA A 68 -12.06 6.40 6.55
C ALA A 68 -12.27 5.05 7.23
N THR A 69 -11.72 3.99 6.65
CA THR A 69 -11.68 2.66 7.27
C THR A 69 -10.35 1.97 6.96
N THR A 70 -10.03 0.90 7.68
CA THR A 70 -8.86 0.06 7.40
C THR A 70 -9.33 -1.31 6.94
N LEU A 71 -8.86 -1.72 5.77
CA LEU A 71 -9.04 -3.04 5.19
C LEU A 71 -7.86 -3.92 5.59
N THR A 72 -8.15 -5.09 6.16
CA THR A 72 -7.18 -6.17 6.32
C THR A 72 -7.31 -7.08 5.12
N LEU A 73 -6.28 -7.13 4.28
CA LEU A 73 -6.26 -7.90 3.04
C LEU A 73 -5.13 -8.91 3.07
N PRO A 74 -5.27 -10.08 2.43
CA PRO A 74 -4.17 -11.01 2.27
C PRO A 74 -2.95 -10.36 1.61
N SER A 75 -1.75 -10.80 1.96
CA SER A 75 -0.56 -10.37 1.25
C SER A 75 -0.60 -10.85 -0.22
N GLY A 76 -0.30 -9.93 -1.14
CA GLY A 76 -0.41 -10.16 -2.58
C GLY A 76 -1.76 -9.76 -3.18
N SER A 77 -2.65 -9.15 -2.38
CA SER A 77 -3.84 -8.46 -2.85
C SER A 77 -3.53 -7.34 -3.83
N THR A 78 -4.47 -7.08 -4.73
CA THR A 78 -4.38 -6.03 -5.76
C THR A 78 -5.42 -4.94 -5.53
N PHE A 79 -5.32 -3.85 -6.29
CA PHE A 79 -6.15 -2.66 -6.14
C PHE A 79 -7.66 -2.96 -6.21
N ARG A 80 -8.09 -3.90 -7.07
CA ARG A 80 -9.49 -4.33 -7.15
C ARG A 80 -10.03 -4.88 -5.84
N GLU A 81 -9.19 -5.54 -5.03
CA GLU A 81 -9.63 -6.17 -3.78
C GLU A 81 -9.93 -5.11 -2.72
N ALA A 82 -9.20 -3.99 -2.73
CA ALA A 82 -9.52 -2.84 -1.89
C ALA A 82 -10.86 -2.18 -2.29
N LEU A 83 -11.26 -2.26 -3.55
CA LEU A 83 -12.54 -1.71 -4.01
C LEU A 83 -13.75 -2.54 -3.58
N ASN A 84 -13.57 -3.81 -3.17
CA ASN A 84 -14.66 -4.61 -2.61
C ASN A 84 -15.25 -4.02 -1.31
N GLY A 85 -14.48 -3.18 -0.60
CA GLY A 85 -14.94 -2.45 0.59
C GLY A 85 -15.74 -1.19 0.29
N VAL A 86 -16.01 -0.88 -0.98
CA VAL A 86 -16.67 0.35 -1.42
C VAL A 86 -18.04 0.04 -2.01
N PRO A 87 -19.11 0.75 -1.62
CA PRO A 87 -20.40 0.68 -2.31
C PRO A 87 -20.29 1.18 -3.75
N LEU A 88 -20.19 0.27 -4.72
CA LEU A 88 -19.87 0.57 -6.12
C LEU A 88 -20.98 1.32 -6.86
N ASP A 89 -22.21 1.26 -6.34
CA ASP A 89 -23.41 1.92 -6.85
C ASP A 89 -23.42 3.43 -6.56
N THR A 90 -22.84 3.84 -5.44
CA THR A 90 -22.82 5.25 -4.99
C THR A 90 -21.44 5.90 -5.13
N ALA A 91 -20.37 5.10 -5.24
CA ALA A 91 -19.01 5.61 -5.34
C ALA A 91 -18.61 6.07 -6.76
N ASN A 92 -17.87 7.17 -6.83
CA ASN A 92 -17.26 7.62 -8.08
C ASN A 92 -15.92 6.90 -8.33
N LEU A 93 -15.98 5.79 -9.05
CA LEU A 93 -14.80 4.97 -9.39
C LEU A 93 -13.98 5.50 -10.57
N ARG A 94 -14.41 6.57 -11.26
CA ARG A 94 -13.63 7.15 -12.38
C ARG A 94 -12.38 7.89 -11.92
N SER A 95 -12.29 8.23 -10.64
CA SER A 95 -11.16 8.94 -10.05
C SER A 95 -10.92 8.37 -8.66
N VAL A 96 -10.01 7.40 -8.60
CA VAL A 96 -9.53 6.77 -7.38
C VAL A 96 -8.02 7.02 -7.33
N ALA A 97 -7.46 7.26 -6.16
CA ALA A 97 -6.01 7.37 -6.02
C ALA A 97 -5.47 6.25 -5.12
N LEU A 98 -4.36 5.64 -5.55
CA LEU A 98 -3.47 4.86 -4.70
C LEU A 98 -2.38 5.80 -4.19
N VAL A 99 -2.29 5.96 -2.86
CA VAL A 99 -1.24 6.75 -2.22
C VAL A 99 -0.32 5.82 -1.44
N ARG A 100 0.97 5.92 -1.73
CA ARG A 100 2.01 5.05 -1.19
C ARG A 100 3.16 5.88 -0.62
N TYR A 101 3.64 5.49 0.55
CA TYR A 101 4.85 6.06 1.11
C TYR A 101 6.09 5.53 0.37
N ASP A 102 6.94 6.45 -0.08
CA ASP A 102 8.25 6.17 -0.62
C ASP A 102 9.32 6.43 0.46
N PRO A 103 9.92 5.38 1.05
CA PRO A 103 10.91 5.54 2.11
C PRO A 103 12.25 6.12 1.63
N GLU A 104 12.56 6.06 0.33
CA GLU A 104 13.82 6.58 -0.21
C GLU A 104 13.77 8.11 -0.33
N THR A 105 12.63 8.65 -0.73
CA THR A 105 12.43 10.10 -0.84
C THR A 105 11.73 10.71 0.38
N GLY A 106 11.15 9.90 1.25
CA GLY A 106 10.31 10.33 2.36
C GLY A 106 8.97 10.94 1.92
N LYS A 107 8.54 10.73 0.67
CA LYS A 107 7.34 11.37 0.10
C LYS A 107 6.17 10.40 0.00
N ALA A 108 4.95 10.94 -0.06
CA ALA A 108 3.79 10.20 -0.49
C ALA A 108 3.63 10.33 -2.01
N ILE A 109 3.61 9.21 -2.71
CA ILE A 109 3.37 9.15 -4.16
C ILE A 109 1.89 8.81 -4.37
N ALA A 110 1.16 9.71 -5.03
CA ALA A 110 -0.23 9.49 -5.42
C ALA A 110 -0.30 9.11 -6.90
N GLN A 111 -0.90 7.96 -7.18
CA GLN A 111 -1.21 7.49 -8.53
C GLN A 111 -2.72 7.48 -8.72
N GLU A 112 -3.23 8.27 -9.66
CA GLU A 112 -4.64 8.21 -10.05
C GLU A 112 -4.88 6.97 -10.92
N ILE A 113 -5.93 6.22 -10.58
CA ILE A 113 -6.33 4.96 -11.17
C ILE A 113 -7.82 5.03 -11.48
N ASN A 114 -8.20 4.58 -12.67
CA ASN A 114 -9.61 4.32 -12.97
C ASN A 114 -10.01 3.00 -12.30
N GLY A 115 -10.82 3.10 -11.24
CA GLY A 115 -11.27 1.94 -10.47
C GLY A 115 -12.16 0.98 -11.28
N LYS A 116 -12.81 1.45 -12.35
CA LYS A 116 -13.56 0.55 -13.24
C LYS A 116 -12.64 -0.37 -14.01
N ASP A 117 -11.53 0.16 -14.51
CA ASP A 117 -10.56 -0.60 -15.29
C ASP A 117 -9.86 -1.64 -14.38
N ALA A 118 -9.58 -1.26 -13.13
CA ALA A 118 -9.06 -2.19 -12.12
C ALA A 118 -10.04 -3.34 -11.83
N LEU A 119 -11.34 -3.06 -11.67
CA LEU A 119 -12.36 -4.09 -11.46
C LEU A 119 -12.52 -5.02 -12.69
N MET A 120 -12.26 -4.51 -13.89
CA MET A 120 -12.23 -5.28 -15.14
C MET A 120 -10.93 -6.08 -15.32
N GLY A 121 -9.94 -5.89 -14.45
CA GLY A 121 -8.66 -6.60 -14.49
C GLY A 121 -7.65 -6.01 -15.48
N ASP A 122 -7.76 -4.72 -15.81
CA ASP A 122 -6.70 -4.03 -16.57
C ASP A 122 -5.38 -4.07 -15.76
N PRO A 123 -4.30 -4.65 -16.28
CA PRO A 123 -3.04 -4.79 -15.56
C PRO A 123 -2.37 -3.46 -15.19
N ASN A 124 -2.71 -2.36 -15.88
CA ASN A 124 -2.19 -1.02 -15.55
C ASN A 124 -2.96 -0.36 -14.40
N ALA A 125 -4.19 -0.82 -14.14
CA ALA A 125 -5.06 -0.27 -13.10
C ALA A 125 -5.14 -1.19 -11.86
N ASP A 126 -5.05 -2.51 -12.04
CA ASP A 126 -5.09 -3.49 -10.95
C ASP A 126 -3.71 -3.71 -10.32
N VAL A 127 -3.14 -2.62 -9.80
CA VAL A 127 -1.78 -2.59 -9.25
C VAL A 127 -1.70 -3.41 -7.94
N PRO A 128 -0.59 -4.13 -7.67
CA PRO A 128 -0.38 -4.78 -6.38
C PRO A 128 -0.36 -3.79 -5.22
N LEU A 129 -1.10 -4.12 -4.16
CA LEU A 129 -1.14 -3.34 -2.93
C LEU A 129 0.02 -3.71 -2.01
N ARG A 130 0.42 -2.76 -1.16
CA ARG A 130 1.43 -2.92 -0.13
C ARG A 130 0.85 -2.57 1.23
N ASP A 131 1.48 -3.11 2.27
CA ASP A 131 1.15 -2.73 3.64
C ASP A 131 1.26 -1.22 3.81
N ASN A 132 0.24 -0.63 4.44
CA ASN A 132 0.07 0.79 4.70
C ASN A 132 -0.27 1.67 3.50
N ASP A 133 -0.55 1.11 2.32
CA ASP A 133 -1.12 1.90 1.23
C ASP A 133 -2.44 2.56 1.64
N VAL A 134 -2.76 3.68 0.98
CA VAL A 134 -4.02 4.41 1.16
C VAL A 134 -4.75 4.47 -0.18
N VAL A 135 -5.98 3.96 -0.22
CA VAL A 135 -6.89 4.03 -1.37
C VAL A 135 -7.91 5.12 -1.13
N VAL A 136 -8.05 6.03 -2.08
CA VAL A 136 -8.88 7.22 -1.95
C VAL A 136 -9.90 7.26 -3.06
N VAL A 137 -11.18 7.17 -2.73
CA VAL A 137 -12.25 7.02 -3.70
C VAL A 137 -13.02 8.32 -3.87
N GLY A 138 -13.02 8.84 -5.09
CA GLY A 138 -13.82 9.98 -5.51
C GLY A 138 -12.98 11.23 -5.77
N ARG A 139 -13.25 11.85 -6.92
CA ARG A 139 -12.53 13.03 -7.44
C ARG A 139 -12.29 14.12 -6.40
N ASN A 140 -13.31 14.49 -5.63
CA ASN A 140 -13.17 15.57 -4.64
C ASN A 140 -12.21 15.21 -3.51
N LEU A 141 -12.18 13.96 -3.05
CA LEU A 141 -11.22 13.50 -2.04
C LEU A 141 -9.82 13.45 -2.62
N VAL A 142 -9.67 12.91 -3.83
CA VAL A 142 -8.38 12.86 -4.54
C VAL A 142 -7.78 14.26 -4.68
N SER A 143 -8.56 15.25 -5.13
CA SER A 143 -8.10 16.64 -5.26
C SER A 143 -7.72 17.27 -3.92
N ARG A 144 -8.53 17.09 -2.87
CA ARG A 144 -8.26 17.64 -1.53
C ARG A 144 -7.01 17.03 -0.91
N LEU A 145 -6.86 15.71 -1.04
CA LEU A 145 -5.69 15.03 -0.53
C LEU A 145 -4.42 15.44 -1.29
N SER A 146 -4.49 15.53 -2.61
CA SER A 146 -3.37 16.00 -3.43
C SER A 146 -2.93 17.40 -3.01
N TYR A 147 -3.88 18.30 -2.75
CA TYR A 147 -3.59 19.63 -2.21
C TYR A 147 -2.93 19.55 -0.82
N ALA A 148 -3.48 18.75 0.10
CA ALA A 148 -2.93 18.59 1.45
C ALA A 148 -1.49 18.05 1.42
N LEU A 149 -1.20 17.07 0.56
CA LEU A 149 0.14 16.52 0.35
C LEU A 149 1.09 17.56 -0.24
N ASN A 150 0.63 18.41 -1.16
CA ASN A 150 1.46 19.48 -1.75
C ASN A 150 1.76 20.61 -0.75
N VAL A 151 0.83 20.91 0.17
CA VAL A 151 1.06 21.86 1.26
C VAL A 151 2.00 21.28 2.32
N PHE A 152 1.96 19.97 2.53
CA PHE A 152 2.91 19.25 3.37
C PHE A 152 4.26 19.11 2.64
N THR A 153 5.04 20.19 2.62
CA THR A 153 6.30 20.26 1.86
C THR A 153 7.48 19.55 2.54
N GLN A 154 7.32 19.11 3.79
CA GLN A 154 8.36 18.38 4.53
C GLN A 154 8.25 16.87 4.24
N PRO A 155 9.36 16.15 4.00
CA PRO A 155 9.33 14.70 3.91
C PRO A 155 8.84 14.08 5.23
N PHE A 156 8.06 13.01 5.12
CA PHE A 156 7.79 12.15 6.27
C PHE A 156 9.10 11.51 6.74
N ARG A 157 9.30 11.44 8.06
CA ARG A 157 10.50 10.83 8.64
C ARG A 157 10.50 9.31 8.51
N ASP A 158 9.32 8.71 8.57
CA ASP A 158 9.11 7.27 8.52
C ASP A 158 7.66 6.92 8.14
N VAL A 159 7.38 5.62 8.05
CA VAL A 159 6.05 5.08 7.79
C VAL A 159 5.07 5.56 8.86
N LEU A 160 5.44 5.58 10.14
CA LEU A 160 4.54 5.97 11.22
C LEU A 160 4.06 7.41 11.06
N GLY A 161 4.94 8.35 10.72
CA GLY A 161 4.58 9.74 10.43
C GLY A 161 3.61 9.86 9.25
N PHE A 162 3.80 9.05 8.21
CA PHE A 162 2.85 8.94 7.11
C PHE A 162 1.48 8.41 7.60
N LEU A 163 1.45 7.37 8.44
CA LEU A 163 0.20 6.84 8.99
C LEU A 163 -0.53 7.88 9.83
N LEU A 164 0.18 8.56 10.72
CA LEU A 164 -0.38 9.59 11.61
C LEU A 164 -0.91 10.79 10.84
N PHE A 165 -0.29 11.17 9.71
CA PHE A 165 -0.83 12.19 8.83
C PHE A 165 -2.23 11.79 8.29
N PHE A 166 -2.37 10.57 7.78
CA PHE A 166 -3.65 10.08 7.27
C PHE A 166 -4.69 9.87 8.37
N ASP A 167 -4.25 9.45 9.55
CA ASP A 167 -5.09 9.34 10.75
C ASP A 167 -5.63 10.72 11.15
N SER A 168 -4.77 11.72 11.25
CA SER A 168 -5.17 13.10 11.58
C SER A 168 -6.16 13.69 10.57
N ILE A 169 -6.04 13.31 9.30
CA ILE A 169 -6.90 13.74 8.21
C ILE A 169 -8.26 13.05 8.26
N SER A 170 -8.28 11.76 8.60
CA SER A 170 -9.48 10.96 8.83
C SER A 170 -10.26 11.52 10.03
N ASP A 171 -9.58 11.69 11.16
CA ASP A 171 -10.16 12.14 12.43
C ASP A 171 -10.62 13.59 12.40
N SER A 172 -9.94 14.43 11.62
CA SER A 172 -10.38 15.78 11.28
C SER A 172 -11.52 15.75 10.25
N ALA A 173 -12.46 14.81 10.37
CA ALA A 173 -13.52 14.50 9.40
C ALA A 173 -14.33 15.73 8.94
N SER A 174 -14.28 16.83 9.70
CA SER A 174 -14.80 18.14 9.33
C SER A 174 -14.11 18.83 8.15
N ASN A 175 -12.83 18.57 7.85
CA ASN A 175 -12.08 19.29 6.81
C ASN A 175 -12.08 18.59 5.45
N LEU A 176 -11.94 17.25 5.44
CA LEU A 176 -12.03 16.47 4.20
C LEU A 176 -13.47 16.18 3.80
N PHE A 177 -14.33 15.80 4.76
CA PHE A 177 -15.65 15.27 4.41
C PHE A 177 -16.77 16.32 4.36
N ARG A 178 -16.44 17.61 4.55
CA ARG A 178 -17.42 18.70 4.35
C ARG A 178 -17.88 18.73 2.89
N PRO A 179 -19.20 18.65 2.64
CA PRO A 179 -19.74 18.96 1.33
C PRO A 179 -19.31 20.38 0.95
N SER A 180 -18.87 20.57 -0.30
CA SER A 180 -18.76 21.90 -0.88
C SER A 180 -20.17 22.49 -0.93
N SER A 181 -20.54 23.33 0.03
CA SER A 181 -21.71 24.19 -0.09
C SER A 181 -21.39 25.24 -1.16
N GLY A 182 -21.69 24.91 -2.41
CA GLY A 182 -21.63 25.88 -3.51
C GLY A 182 -22.63 27.01 -3.26
N ARG A 183 -22.15 28.24 -3.40
CA ARG A 183 -22.98 29.38 -3.81
C ARG A 183 -23.07 29.38 -5.32
#